data_AF-A0A8X6MS50-F1
#
_entry.id   AF-A0A8X6MS50-F1
#
_cell.length_a   1.000
_cell.length_b   1.000
_cell.length_c   1.000
_cell.angle_alpha   90.00
_cell.angle_beta   90.00
_cell.angle_gamma   90.00
#
_symmetry.space_group_name_H-M   'P 1'
#
loop_
_entity.id
_entity.type
_entity.pdbx_description
1 polymer ?
#
loop_
_entity_poly.entity_id
_entity_poly.type
_entity_poly.pdbx_seq_one_letter_code
_entity_poly.pdbx_strand_id
1 'polypeptide(L)'
;MKVSHRGKKLNAGKKIVPTKFFVNILNSCGRFEITEGKSLVASGQVYESQKIVFQERPPEYTRDNLFLTGKDIYEELKISGYEFGSSFQGVIEADIEGVSGVIRWQDKWIPFLDSVLLFFLLSSSSEQFRVPTEILSLKIDPNIFESFVNRNYVSEKDELRDTIQKKCAIGFEFSGREEMSGKRLCGFASSQAIATSIHVEPKFCIEIPDNWSLEEAATIPIVYTTCYYCFFTRARLQPRESVLIHSGTGGVGLAAINIALRLNCEIFVTV
;
A
#
# COMPACT_ATOMS: atom_id res chain seq x y z
N MET A 1 -17.57 8.79 16.47
CA MET A 1 -18.15 7.44 16.57
C MET A 1 -17.12 6.51 17.22
N LYS A 2 -17.48 5.83 18.31
CA LYS A 2 -16.68 4.78 18.94
C LYS A 2 -17.29 3.43 18.59
N VAL A 3 -16.48 2.55 18.01
CA VAL A 3 -16.89 1.16 17.72
C VAL A 3 -16.48 0.32 18.92
N SER A 4 -17.39 -0.53 19.41
CA SER A 4 -17.09 -1.47 20.49
C SER A 4 -15.92 -2.38 20.08
N HIS A 5 -14.96 -2.64 20.98
CA HIS A 5 -13.72 -3.43 20.74
C HIS A 5 -13.93 -4.90 20.35
N ARG A 6 -15.13 -5.30 19.90
CA ARG A 6 -15.45 -6.69 19.53
C ARG A 6 -15.87 -6.74 18.07
N GLY A 7 -14.95 -7.21 17.23
CA GLY A 7 -15.29 -7.63 15.87
C GLY A 7 -16.37 -8.71 15.91
N LYS A 8 -17.37 -8.59 15.04
CA LYS A 8 -18.45 -9.57 14.97
C LYS A 8 -18.14 -10.63 13.93
N LYS A 9 -18.13 -11.90 14.35
CA LYS A 9 -18.06 -13.05 13.43
C LYS A 9 -19.48 -13.47 13.03
N LEU A 10 -19.76 -13.46 11.73
CA LEU A 10 -20.94 -14.09 11.16
C LEU A 10 -20.52 -15.48 10.65
N ASN A 11 -21.10 -16.55 11.22
CA ASN A 11 -20.72 -17.92 10.85
C ASN A 11 -21.39 -18.33 9.53
N ALA A 12 -20.59 -18.60 8.49
CA ALA A 12 -21.07 -19.01 7.17
C ALA A 12 -21.65 -20.44 7.11
N GLY A 13 -21.42 -21.28 8.13
CA GLY A 13 -21.74 -22.73 8.11
C GLY A 13 -23.02 -23.18 8.82
N LYS A 14 -23.81 -22.28 9.42
CA LYS A 14 -25.13 -22.58 10.02
C LYS A 14 -26.17 -21.67 9.38
N LYS A 15 -27.42 -22.16 9.26
CA LYS A 15 -28.60 -21.40 8.80
C LYS A 15 -28.40 -19.91 9.10
N ILE A 16 -28.41 -19.06 8.08
CA ILE A 16 -28.25 -17.60 8.23
C ILE A 16 -29.36 -17.15 9.18
N VAL A 17 -29.02 -16.97 10.46
CA VAL A 17 -29.95 -16.43 11.43
C VAL A 17 -29.94 -14.93 11.20
N PRO A 18 -31.07 -14.31 10.81
CA PRO A 18 -31.12 -12.87 10.63
C PRO A 18 -30.71 -12.20 11.94
N THR A 19 -29.61 -11.45 11.88
CA THR A 19 -29.16 -10.62 12.98
C THR A 19 -30.07 -9.39 13.05
N LYS A 20 -30.58 -9.07 14.25
CA LYS A 20 -31.29 -7.82 14.50
C LYS A 20 -30.39 -6.86 15.27
N PHE A 21 -30.22 -5.66 14.72
CA PHE A 21 -29.60 -4.54 15.42
C PHE A 21 -30.68 -3.57 15.88
N PHE A 22 -30.55 -3.07 17.10
CA PHE A 22 -31.39 -2.01 17.63
C PHE A 22 -30.61 -0.71 17.62
N VAL A 23 -31.19 0.33 17.03
CA VAL A 23 -30.61 1.66 16.97
C VAL A 23 -31.44 2.59 17.84
N ASN A 24 -30.79 3.23 18.80
CA ASN A 24 -31.40 4.25 19.65
C ASN A 24 -30.72 5.59 19.40
N ILE A 25 -31.49 6.65 19.21
CA ILE A 25 -30.99 8.02 18.99
C ILE A 25 -31.68 8.96 19.98
N LEU A 26 -30.88 9.67 20.78
CA LEU A 26 -31.36 10.68 21.71
C LEU A 26 -31.49 12.03 21.00
N ASN A 27 -32.72 12.42 20.71
CA ASN A 27 -33.01 13.64 19.93
C ASN A 27 -32.45 14.94 20.53
N SER A 28 -32.25 15.01 21.85
CA SER A 28 -31.75 16.23 22.51
C SER A 28 -30.27 16.51 22.28
N CYS A 29 -29.46 15.48 22.02
CA CYS A 29 -28.01 15.60 21.93
C CYS A 29 -27.38 14.84 20.75
N GLY A 30 -28.21 14.20 19.91
CA GLY A 30 -27.79 13.42 18.76
C GLY A 30 -26.98 12.16 19.12
N ARG A 31 -26.90 11.78 20.40
CA ARG A 31 -26.17 10.59 20.82
C ARG A 31 -26.92 9.36 20.33
N PHE A 32 -26.21 8.44 19.67
CA PHE A 32 -26.76 7.18 19.23
C PHE A 32 -26.02 5.98 19.83
N GLU A 33 -26.74 4.87 19.96
CA GLU A 33 -26.23 3.57 20.34
C GLU A 33 -26.81 2.50 19.43
N ILE A 34 -25.96 1.57 19.00
CA ILE A 34 -26.32 0.40 18.20
C ILE A 34 -26.03 -0.83 19.04
N THR A 35 -27.05 -1.65 19.29
CA THR A 35 -26.93 -2.86 20.09
C THR A 35 -27.37 -4.10 19.31
N GLU A 36 -26.77 -5.24 19.66
CA GLU A 36 -27.23 -6.56 19.25
C GLU A 36 -27.59 -7.36 20.50
N GLY A 37 -28.88 -7.69 20.65
CA GLY A 37 -29.36 -8.31 21.89
C GLY A 37 -29.13 -7.39 23.10
N LYS A 38 -28.17 -7.75 23.96
CA LYS A 38 -27.77 -6.95 25.14
C LYS A 38 -26.40 -6.30 25.00
N SER A 39 -25.72 -6.50 23.87
CA SER A 39 -24.34 -6.06 23.68
C SER A 39 -24.28 -4.76 22.87
N LEU A 40 -23.51 -3.79 23.35
CA LEU A 40 -23.20 -2.57 22.59
C LEU A 40 -22.22 -2.88 21.44
N VAL A 41 -22.59 -2.48 20.23
CA VAL A 41 -21.83 -2.68 18.99
C VAL A 41 -21.15 -1.39 18.55
N ALA A 42 -21.89 -0.27 18.55
CA ALA A 42 -21.32 1.03 18.21
C ALA A 42 -22.05 2.14 18.97
N SER A 43 -21.37 3.26 19.17
CA SER A 43 -21.96 4.46 19.76
C SER A 43 -21.34 5.72 19.18
N GLY A 44 -22.04 6.84 19.28
CA GLY A 44 -21.49 8.10 18.80
C GLY A 44 -22.47 9.24 18.90
N GLN A 45 -22.20 10.28 18.11
CA GLN A 45 -23.10 11.40 17.90
C GLN A 45 -23.37 11.52 16.40
N VAL A 46 -24.63 11.79 16.07
CA VAL A 46 -25.13 12.04 14.73
C VAL A 46 -26.01 13.27 14.77
N TYR A 47 -25.81 14.17 13.82
CA TYR A 47 -26.60 15.38 13.66
C TYR A 47 -26.58 15.78 12.19
N GLU A 48 -27.69 16.35 11.74
CA GLU A 48 -27.76 16.98 10.44
C GLU A 48 -27.15 18.39 10.53
N SER A 49 -26.24 18.71 9.61
CA SER A 49 -25.59 20.02 9.57
C SER A 49 -26.23 20.87 8.47
N GLN A 50 -26.67 22.07 8.81
CA GLN A 50 -27.31 22.99 7.85
C GLN A 50 -26.31 23.70 6.92
N LYS A 51 -25.01 23.70 7.26
CA LYS A 51 -23.93 24.26 6.43
C LYS A 51 -22.65 23.46 6.66
N ILE A 52 -22.38 22.49 5.80
CA ILE A 52 -21.05 21.87 5.75
C ILE A 52 -20.21 22.66 4.75
N VAL A 53 -19.25 23.44 5.23
CA VAL A 53 -18.16 23.92 4.37
C VAL A 53 -17.20 22.75 4.22
N PHE A 54 -17.30 22.01 3.12
CA PHE A 54 -16.24 21.10 2.72
C PHE A 54 -15.06 21.96 2.27
N GLN A 55 -13.91 21.83 2.96
CA GLN A 55 -12.67 22.35 2.40
C GLN A 55 -12.31 21.43 1.24
N GLU A 56 -12.71 21.82 0.04
CA GLU A 56 -12.18 21.28 -1.21
C GLU A 56 -10.73 21.76 -1.33
N ARG A 57 -9.81 21.06 -0.66
CA ARG A 57 -8.47 20.94 -1.23
C ARG A 57 -8.51 19.69 -2.09
N PRO A 58 -8.60 19.81 -3.43
CA PRO A 58 -8.32 18.66 -4.26
C PRO A 58 -6.95 18.11 -3.84
N PRO A 59 -6.80 16.80 -3.64
CA PRO A 59 -5.49 16.23 -3.36
C PRO A 59 -4.56 16.65 -4.50
N GLU A 60 -3.43 17.28 -4.15
CA GLU A 60 -2.40 17.56 -5.12
C GLU A 60 -1.79 16.21 -5.52
N TYR A 61 -2.23 15.68 -6.67
CA TYR A 61 -1.64 14.49 -7.26
C TYR A 61 -0.25 14.87 -7.80
N THR A 62 0.79 14.63 -7.01
CA THR A 62 2.15 14.65 -7.52
C THR A 62 2.33 13.48 -8.49
N ARG A 63 2.61 13.79 -9.77
CA ARG A 63 2.77 12.81 -10.86
C ARG A 63 3.88 11.77 -10.65
N ASP A 64 4.67 11.91 -9.57
CA ASP A 64 5.79 11.03 -9.24
C ASP A 64 5.42 9.93 -8.24
N ASN A 65 4.17 9.89 -7.74
CA ASN A 65 3.77 8.86 -6.78
C ASN A 65 3.64 7.49 -7.48
N LEU A 66 4.29 6.48 -6.91
CA LEU A 66 4.13 5.08 -7.33
C LEU A 66 2.77 4.57 -6.85
N PHE A 67 2.05 3.86 -7.72
CA PHE A 67 0.72 3.30 -7.43
C PHE A 67 0.73 1.77 -7.44
N LEU A 68 0.06 1.18 -6.46
CA LEU A 68 -0.23 -0.25 -6.38
C LEU A 68 -1.59 -0.55 -7.00
N THR A 69 -1.71 -1.67 -7.70
CA THR A 69 -3.01 -2.10 -8.23
C THR A 69 -3.87 -2.68 -7.12
N GLY A 70 -5.19 -2.60 -7.24
CA GLY A 70 -6.12 -3.20 -6.28
C GLY A 70 -5.82 -4.69 -6.03
N LYS A 71 -5.39 -5.43 -7.06
CA LYS A 71 -4.99 -6.83 -6.92
C LYS A 71 -3.83 -6.99 -5.94
N ASP A 72 -2.75 -6.22 -6.13
CA ASP A 72 -1.56 -6.28 -5.28
C ASP A 72 -1.90 -5.88 -3.84
N ILE A 73 -2.72 -4.82 -3.69
CA ILE A 73 -3.20 -4.34 -2.39
C ILE A 73 -3.96 -5.45 -1.63
N TYR A 74 -4.91 -6.13 -2.27
CA TYR A 74 -5.66 -7.20 -1.60
C TYR A 74 -4.84 -8.46 -1.36
N GLU A 75 -3.83 -8.74 -2.19
CA GLU A 75 -2.88 -9.84 -1.93
C GLU A 75 -2.01 -9.55 -0.70
N GLU A 76 -1.51 -8.32 -0.55
CA GLU A 76 -0.76 -7.88 0.63
C GLU A 76 -1.62 -7.91 1.91
N LEU A 77 -2.85 -7.41 1.81
CA LEU A 77 -3.82 -7.47 2.92
C LEU A 77 -4.16 -8.91 3.30
N LYS A 78 -4.24 -9.82 2.32
CA LYS A 78 -4.47 -11.24 2.57
C LYS A 78 -3.33 -11.88 3.36
N ILE A 79 -2.08 -11.53 3.04
CA ILE A 79 -0.90 -11.97 3.82
C ILE A 79 -0.99 -11.43 5.25
N SER A 80 -1.50 -10.20 5.42
CA SER A 80 -1.73 -9.56 6.71
C SER A 80 -2.95 -10.09 7.49
N GLY A 81 -3.65 -11.11 6.96
CA GLY A 81 -4.77 -11.79 7.61
C GLY A 81 -6.15 -11.21 7.32
N TYR A 82 -6.28 -10.29 6.36
CA TYR A 82 -7.57 -9.77 5.92
C TYR A 82 -8.17 -10.61 4.80
N GLU A 83 -9.46 -10.92 4.90
CA GLU A 83 -10.19 -11.62 3.83
C GLU A 83 -11.40 -10.79 3.40
N PHE A 84 -11.34 -10.27 2.16
CA PHE A 84 -12.41 -9.47 1.58
C PHE A 84 -13.20 -10.30 0.56
N GLY A 85 -14.52 -10.32 0.72
CA GLY A 85 -15.43 -10.83 -0.32
C GLY A 85 -15.44 -9.93 -1.55
N SER A 86 -15.91 -10.44 -2.68
CA SER A 86 -15.87 -9.73 -3.98
C SER A 86 -16.56 -8.34 -3.94
N SER A 87 -17.62 -8.17 -3.16
CA SER A 87 -18.31 -6.88 -3.01
C SER A 87 -17.53 -5.86 -2.18
N PHE A 88 -16.53 -6.28 -1.41
CA PHE A 88 -15.70 -5.43 -0.54
C PHE A 88 -14.31 -5.17 -1.13
N GLN A 89 -14.05 -5.62 -2.37
CA GLN A 89 -12.83 -5.32 -3.10
C GLN A 89 -13.01 -4.08 -4.00
N GLY A 90 -13.31 -2.94 -3.37
CA GLY A 90 -13.66 -1.69 -4.06
C GLY A 90 -12.48 -0.83 -4.50
N VAL A 91 -11.32 -0.90 -3.83
CA VAL A 91 -10.09 -0.19 -4.23
C VAL A 91 -9.58 -0.67 -5.58
N ILE A 92 -9.41 0.26 -6.52
CA ILE A 92 -8.88 0.02 -7.88
C ILE A 92 -7.37 0.23 -7.89
N GLU A 93 -6.89 1.28 -7.23
CA GLU A 93 -5.47 1.63 -7.07
C GLU A 93 -5.28 2.57 -5.88
N ALA A 94 -4.09 2.56 -5.30
CA ALA A 94 -3.68 3.46 -4.23
C ALA A 94 -2.19 3.77 -4.38
N ASP A 95 -1.75 4.95 -3.95
CA ASP A 95 -0.31 5.21 -3.83
C ASP A 95 0.31 4.35 -2.71
N ILE A 96 1.63 4.16 -2.77
CA ILE A 96 2.40 3.37 -1.81
C ILE A 96 2.33 3.90 -0.37
N GLU A 97 1.93 5.16 -0.17
CA GLU A 97 1.77 5.79 1.14
C GLU A 97 0.31 5.71 1.65
N GLY A 98 -0.60 5.12 0.87
CA GLY A 98 -2.03 5.05 1.18
C GLY A 98 -2.70 6.42 1.34
N VAL A 99 -2.14 7.49 0.76
CA VAL A 99 -2.65 8.87 0.92
C VAL A 99 -3.76 9.19 -0.09
N SER A 100 -3.63 8.66 -1.30
CA SER A 100 -4.49 8.91 -2.44
C SER A 100 -4.69 7.65 -3.27
N GLY A 101 -5.82 7.58 -3.97
CA GLY A 101 -6.13 6.43 -4.82
C GLY A 101 -7.53 6.53 -5.43
N VAL A 102 -7.94 5.45 -6.09
CA VAL A 102 -9.21 5.33 -6.80
C VAL A 102 -10.02 4.19 -6.22
N ILE A 103 -11.29 4.48 -5.90
CA ILE A 103 -12.25 3.53 -5.35
C ILE A 103 -13.43 3.41 -6.31
N ARG A 104 -13.85 2.17 -6.56
CA ARG A 104 -15.03 1.87 -7.35
C ARG A 104 -16.31 2.22 -6.58
N TRP A 105 -17.20 2.97 -7.23
CA TRP A 105 -18.57 3.15 -6.77
C TRP A 105 -19.50 2.14 -7.45
N GLN A 106 -20.33 1.43 -6.68
CA GLN A 106 -21.30 0.43 -7.16
C GLN A 106 -22.68 0.61 -6.52
N ASP A 107 -23.11 1.85 -6.32
CA ASP A 107 -24.39 2.20 -5.69
C ASP A 107 -24.62 1.61 -4.29
N LYS A 108 -23.53 1.29 -3.60
CA LYS A 108 -23.53 0.68 -2.26
C LYS A 108 -22.60 1.46 -1.35
N TRP A 109 -23.20 2.18 -0.40
CA TRP A 109 -22.46 2.96 0.59
C TRP A 109 -21.58 2.11 1.51
N ILE A 110 -22.03 0.93 1.92
CA ILE A 110 -21.29 0.11 2.89
C ILE A 110 -19.92 -0.33 2.34
N PRO A 111 -19.82 -1.00 1.18
CA PRO A 111 -18.51 -1.42 0.67
C PRO A 111 -17.65 -0.25 0.18
N PHE A 112 -18.28 0.84 -0.27
CA PHE A 112 -17.57 2.06 -0.62
C PHE A 112 -16.89 2.67 0.60
N LEU A 113 -17.64 2.88 1.70
CA LEU A 113 -17.07 3.43 2.94
C LEU A 113 -16.04 2.49 3.57
N ASP A 114 -16.22 1.17 3.44
CA ASP A 114 -15.21 0.19 3.86
C ASP A 114 -13.90 0.37 3.07
N SER A 115 -14.00 0.54 1.75
CA SER A 115 -12.84 0.82 0.91
C SER A 115 -12.17 2.16 1.26
N VAL A 116 -12.94 3.19 1.64
CA VAL A 116 -12.38 4.46 2.14
C VAL A 116 -11.65 4.24 3.47
N LEU A 117 -12.22 3.45 4.38
CA LEU A 117 -11.58 3.14 5.65
C LEU A 117 -10.28 2.33 5.48
N LEU A 118 -10.17 1.57 4.38
CA LEU A 118 -8.97 0.82 4.05
C LEU A 118 -7.75 1.72 3.80
N PHE A 119 -7.92 2.94 3.26
CA PHE A 119 -6.81 3.88 3.08
C PHE A 119 -6.15 4.31 4.41
N PHE A 120 -6.91 4.34 5.50
CA PHE A 120 -6.34 4.57 6.83
C PHE A 120 -5.51 3.38 7.34
N LEU A 121 -5.74 2.17 6.82
CA LEU A 121 -4.91 1.00 7.10
C LEU A 121 -3.68 1.00 6.19
N LEU A 122 -3.83 1.32 4.91
CA LEU A 122 -2.71 1.34 3.95
C LEU A 122 -1.67 2.41 4.29
N SER A 123 -2.08 3.57 4.78
CA SER A 123 -1.17 4.67 5.18
C SER A 123 -0.34 4.39 6.43
N SER A 124 -0.47 3.22 7.02
CA SER A 124 0.16 2.88 8.28
C SER A 124 1.10 1.69 8.10
N SER A 125 2.40 1.94 8.22
CA SER A 125 3.50 1.02 7.85
C SER A 125 3.68 -0.21 8.75
N SER A 126 2.62 -0.72 9.39
CA SER A 126 2.76 -1.89 10.28
C SER A 126 2.16 -3.14 9.66
N GLU A 127 2.91 -4.22 9.72
CA GLU A 127 2.52 -5.56 9.24
C GLU A 127 1.51 -6.29 10.14
N GLN A 128 0.85 -5.59 11.07
CA GLN A 128 -0.06 -6.20 12.04
C GLN A 128 -1.53 -5.97 11.68
N PHE A 129 -2.33 -7.01 11.84
CA PHE A 129 -3.78 -6.95 11.68
C PHE A 129 -4.40 -5.87 12.59
N ARG A 130 -5.13 -4.95 11.98
CA ARG A 130 -5.84 -3.84 12.63
C ARG A 130 -7.29 -3.73 12.21
N VAL A 131 -8.10 -3.19 13.10
CA VAL A 131 -9.48 -2.80 12.83
C VAL A 131 -9.72 -1.38 13.31
N PRO A 132 -10.55 -0.59 12.61
CA PRO A 132 -10.93 0.74 13.08
C PRO A 132 -11.65 0.64 14.44
N THR A 133 -11.11 1.31 15.47
CA THR A 133 -11.72 1.35 16.81
C THR A 133 -12.53 2.62 17.03
N GLU A 134 -12.08 3.75 16.50
CA GLU A 134 -12.74 5.04 16.65
C GLU A 134 -12.62 5.87 15.37
N ILE A 135 -13.72 6.53 15.01
CA ILE A 135 -13.77 7.52 13.93
C ILE A 135 -14.11 8.86 14.59
N LEU A 136 -13.18 9.80 14.59
CA LEU A 136 -13.35 11.09 15.26
C LEU A 136 -14.51 11.89 14.65
N SER A 137 -14.53 12.00 13.32
CA SER A 137 -15.59 12.70 12.58
C SER A 137 -15.73 12.08 11.19
N LEU A 138 -16.97 11.92 10.74
CA LEU A 138 -17.32 11.51 9.39
C LEU A 138 -18.40 12.47 8.91
N LYS A 139 -18.14 13.16 7.80
CA LYS A 139 -19.07 14.09 7.17
C LYS A 139 -19.44 13.51 5.82
N ILE A 140 -20.73 13.31 5.59
CA ILE A 140 -21.26 12.78 4.33
C ILE A 140 -22.23 13.81 3.78
N ASP A 141 -21.98 14.26 2.56
CA ASP A 141 -22.93 15.05 1.78
C ASP A 141 -23.32 14.25 0.53
N PRO A 142 -24.52 13.63 0.55
CA PRO A 142 -24.98 12.81 -0.57
C PRO A 142 -25.09 13.60 -1.88
N ASN A 143 -25.46 14.88 -1.82
CA ASN A 143 -25.68 15.69 -3.02
C ASN A 143 -24.35 16.04 -3.70
N ILE A 144 -23.34 16.41 -2.92
CA ILE A 144 -21.98 16.64 -3.44
C ILE A 144 -21.41 15.34 -3.99
N PHE A 145 -21.57 14.23 -3.26
CA PHE A 145 -21.08 12.92 -3.68
C PHE A 145 -21.74 12.47 -4.99
N GLU A 146 -23.05 12.55 -5.11
CA GLU A 146 -23.78 12.21 -6.33
C GLU A 146 -23.36 13.11 -7.50
N SER A 147 -23.21 14.41 -7.26
CA SER A 147 -22.71 15.36 -8.27
C SER A 147 -21.26 15.06 -8.70
N PHE A 148 -20.44 14.50 -7.80
CA PHE A 148 -19.07 14.09 -8.09
C PHE A 148 -19.04 12.79 -8.89
N VAL A 149 -19.81 11.78 -8.47
CA VAL A 149 -19.91 10.49 -9.17
C VAL A 149 -20.46 10.71 -10.57
N ASN A 150 -21.52 11.50 -10.75
CA ASN A 150 -22.09 11.78 -12.07
C ASN A 150 -21.13 12.52 -13.00
N ARG A 151 -20.24 13.37 -12.46
CA ARG A 151 -19.21 14.07 -13.24
C ARG A 151 -18.03 13.18 -13.62
N ASN A 152 -17.66 12.24 -12.76
CA ASN A 152 -16.49 11.38 -12.91
C ASN A 152 -16.88 9.93 -13.24
N TYR A 153 -18.11 9.69 -13.70
CA TYR A 153 -18.57 8.37 -14.12
C TYR A 153 -17.87 8.01 -15.42
N VAL A 154 -16.74 7.32 -15.30
CA VAL A 154 -16.00 6.77 -16.42
C VAL A 154 -16.65 5.43 -16.79
N SER A 155 -17.09 5.30 -18.04
CA SER A 155 -17.67 4.06 -18.58
C SER A 155 -16.63 2.93 -18.58
N GLU A 156 -17.04 1.68 -18.34
CA GLU A 156 -16.18 0.47 -18.37
C GLU A 156 -15.30 0.36 -19.64
N LYS A 157 -15.65 1.03 -20.74
CA LYS A 157 -14.85 1.06 -21.97
C LYS A 157 -13.56 1.88 -21.89
N ASP A 158 -13.47 2.84 -20.99
CA ASP A 158 -12.27 3.67 -20.80
C ASP A 158 -11.26 3.04 -19.82
N GLU A 159 -11.70 2.14 -18.93
CA GLU A 159 -10.82 1.33 -18.06
C GLU A 159 -9.80 0.52 -18.87
N LEU A 160 -10.16 0.07 -20.08
CA LEU A 160 -9.28 -0.73 -20.93
C LEU A 160 -8.11 0.09 -21.53
N ARG A 161 -8.26 1.41 -21.68
CA ARG A 161 -7.21 2.28 -22.26
C ARG A 161 -6.19 2.72 -21.21
N ASP A 162 -6.62 3.03 -19.99
CA ASP A 162 -5.70 3.39 -18.90
C ASP A 162 -5.01 2.17 -18.27
N THR A 163 -5.63 0.99 -18.31
CA THR A 163 -5.01 -0.26 -17.81
C THR A 163 -3.78 -0.68 -18.62
N ILE A 164 -3.71 -0.34 -19.91
CA ILE A 164 -2.55 -0.64 -20.77
C ILE A 164 -1.35 0.27 -20.44
N GLN A 165 -1.58 1.39 -19.74
CA GLN A 165 -0.54 2.32 -19.30
C GLN A 165 -0.36 2.34 -17.77
N LYS A 166 -0.87 1.33 -17.07
CA LYS A 166 -0.62 1.13 -15.63
C LYS A 166 0.80 0.68 -15.39
N LYS A 167 1.64 1.58 -14.87
CA LYS A 167 2.96 1.22 -14.34
C LYS A 167 2.79 0.36 -13.08
N CYS A 168 2.90 -0.96 -13.21
CA CYS A 168 3.01 -1.85 -12.05
C CYS A 168 4.20 -1.43 -11.17
N ALA A 169 3.96 -1.02 -9.92
CA ALA A 169 5.00 -0.54 -9.01
C ALA A 169 5.88 -1.64 -8.40
N ILE A 170 5.72 -2.89 -8.83
CA ILE A 170 6.47 -4.03 -8.29
C ILE A 170 7.64 -4.37 -9.23
N GLY A 171 8.77 -4.69 -8.62
CA GLY A 171 10.01 -5.00 -9.32
C GLY A 171 10.83 -3.75 -9.58
N PHE A 172 11.97 -3.66 -8.91
CA PHE A 172 12.92 -2.55 -9.04
C PHE A 172 14.28 -3.01 -9.58
N GLU A 173 14.49 -4.31 -9.74
CA GLU A 173 15.77 -4.91 -10.10
C GLU A 173 15.57 -5.97 -11.19
N PHE A 174 16.54 -6.07 -12.08
CA PHE A 174 16.52 -7.01 -13.19
C PHE A 174 17.92 -7.46 -13.60
N SER A 175 17.98 -8.55 -14.36
CA SER A 175 19.12 -8.95 -15.18
C SER A 175 18.63 -9.46 -16.52
N GLY A 176 19.36 -9.21 -17.60
CA GLY A 176 18.94 -9.63 -18.93
C GLY A 176 19.94 -9.29 -20.02
N ARG A 177 19.44 -9.27 -21.26
CA ARG A 177 20.21 -8.90 -22.45
C ARG A 177 19.56 -7.71 -23.14
N GLU A 178 20.36 -6.74 -23.53
CA GLU A 178 19.90 -5.64 -24.37
C GLU A 178 19.56 -6.16 -25.77
N GLU A 179 18.39 -5.78 -26.29
CA GLU A 179 17.87 -6.32 -27.55
C GLU A 179 18.74 -5.97 -28.77
N MET A 180 19.29 -4.75 -28.82
CA MET A 180 20.03 -4.27 -29.98
C MET A 180 21.50 -4.70 -30.01
N SER A 181 22.17 -4.74 -28.85
CA SER A 181 23.59 -5.08 -28.75
C SER A 181 23.86 -6.51 -28.29
N GLY A 182 22.87 -7.18 -27.68
CA GLY A 182 23.03 -8.48 -27.03
C GLY A 182 23.83 -8.44 -25.71
N LYS A 183 24.25 -7.26 -25.26
CA LYS A 183 25.02 -7.07 -24.03
C LYS A 183 24.25 -7.55 -22.81
N ARG A 184 24.97 -8.17 -21.87
CA ARG A 184 24.41 -8.64 -20.61
C ARG A 184 24.39 -7.48 -19.62
N LEU A 185 23.21 -7.12 -19.14
CA LEU A 185 23.01 -5.97 -18.25
C LEU A 185 22.18 -6.37 -17.03
N CYS A 186 22.52 -5.83 -15.86
CA CYS A 186 21.65 -5.79 -14.70
C CYS A 186 21.48 -4.36 -14.23
N GLY A 187 20.48 -4.07 -13.40
CA GLY A 187 20.28 -2.71 -12.94
C GLY A 187 18.96 -2.43 -12.27
N PHE A 188 18.62 -1.15 -12.26
CA PHE A 188 17.40 -0.63 -11.66
C PHE A 188 16.36 -0.24 -12.69
N ALA A 189 15.10 -0.50 -12.34
CA ALA A 189 13.96 0.14 -12.98
C ALA A 189 13.18 0.91 -11.92
N SER A 190 12.59 2.05 -12.32
CA SER A 190 11.72 2.83 -11.42
C SER A 190 10.43 2.07 -11.03
N SER A 191 10.05 1.06 -11.82
CA SER A 191 8.84 0.23 -11.67
C SER A 191 8.88 -0.90 -12.73
N GLN A 192 8.01 -1.91 -12.62
CA GLN A 192 7.74 -2.93 -13.65
C GLN A 192 8.91 -3.87 -13.97
N ALA A 193 9.86 -4.08 -13.06
CA ALA A 193 10.97 -5.00 -13.33
C ALA A 193 10.55 -6.49 -13.32
N ILE A 194 9.41 -6.83 -12.72
CA ILE A 194 8.82 -8.17 -12.84
C ILE A 194 8.10 -8.26 -14.20
N ALA A 195 8.89 -8.39 -15.26
CA ALA A 195 8.41 -8.46 -16.63
C ALA A 195 9.38 -9.27 -17.51
N THR A 196 8.89 -9.73 -18.66
CA THR A 196 9.72 -10.42 -19.66
C THR A 196 10.64 -9.45 -20.43
N SER A 197 10.22 -8.19 -20.54
CA SER A 197 10.95 -7.12 -21.22
C SER A 197 10.68 -5.80 -20.50
N ILE A 198 11.70 -4.95 -20.39
CA ILE A 198 11.58 -3.65 -19.72
C ILE A 198 12.31 -2.57 -20.51
N HIS A 199 11.87 -1.32 -20.35
CA HIS A 199 12.58 -0.16 -20.83
C HIS A 199 13.28 0.52 -19.66
N VAL A 200 14.60 0.66 -19.76
CA VAL A 200 15.45 1.18 -18.69
C VAL A 200 16.42 2.21 -19.23
N GLU A 201 16.70 3.24 -18.44
CA GLU A 201 17.69 4.23 -18.82
C GLU A 201 19.10 3.64 -18.66
N PRO A 202 20.02 3.86 -19.62
CA PRO A 202 21.38 3.33 -19.56
C PRO A 202 22.14 3.70 -18.27
N LYS A 203 21.83 4.85 -17.66
CA LYS A 203 22.45 5.32 -16.40
C LYS A 203 22.15 4.44 -15.19
N PHE A 204 21.11 3.61 -15.26
CA PHE A 204 20.71 2.67 -14.20
C PHE A 204 21.10 1.23 -14.52
N CYS A 205 21.85 1.01 -15.60
CA CYS A 205 22.31 -0.29 -16.04
C CYS A 205 23.81 -0.46 -15.75
N ILE A 206 24.18 -1.69 -15.40
CA ILE A 206 25.55 -2.14 -15.15
C ILE A 206 25.81 -3.31 -16.09
N GLU A 207 26.95 -3.27 -16.79
CA GLU A 207 27.38 -4.37 -17.65
C GLU A 207 27.81 -5.56 -16.79
N ILE A 208 27.22 -6.72 -17.06
CA ILE A 208 27.46 -7.95 -16.29
C ILE A 208 28.79 -8.57 -16.76
N PRO A 209 29.76 -8.81 -15.86
CA PRO A 209 30.99 -9.51 -16.19
C PRO A 209 30.76 -10.90 -16.78
N ASP A 210 31.64 -11.34 -17.69
CA ASP A 210 31.51 -12.63 -18.36
C ASP A 210 31.50 -13.83 -17.41
N ASN A 211 32.14 -13.70 -16.25
CA ASN A 211 32.25 -14.76 -15.25
C ASN A 211 31.05 -14.84 -14.29
N TRP A 212 30.06 -13.96 -14.38
CA TRP A 212 28.85 -14.02 -13.57
C TRP A 212 27.71 -14.63 -14.36
N SER A 213 26.80 -15.35 -13.71
CA SER A 213 25.53 -15.76 -14.30
C SER A 213 24.51 -14.62 -14.31
N LEU A 214 23.39 -14.75 -15.03
CA LEU A 214 22.32 -13.75 -14.95
C LEU A 214 21.64 -13.79 -13.56
N GLU A 215 21.47 -14.99 -13.01
CA GLU A 215 20.90 -15.23 -11.69
C GLU A 215 21.72 -14.55 -10.59
N GLU A 216 23.05 -14.67 -10.62
CA GLU A 216 23.93 -13.98 -9.68
C GLU A 216 23.80 -12.45 -9.83
N ALA A 217 23.87 -11.96 -11.08
CA ALA A 217 23.79 -10.53 -11.38
C ALA A 217 22.46 -9.89 -10.98
N ALA A 218 21.37 -10.65 -10.98
CA ALA A 218 20.04 -10.20 -10.57
C ALA A 218 19.95 -9.86 -9.07
N THR A 219 20.91 -10.28 -8.25
CA THR A 219 20.86 -10.09 -6.79
C THR A 219 21.67 -8.89 -6.28
N ILE A 220 22.37 -8.20 -7.18
CA ILE A 220 23.43 -7.25 -6.84
C ILE A 220 22.96 -5.78 -6.82
N PRO A 221 22.29 -5.26 -7.87
CA PRO A 221 21.96 -3.83 -7.98
C PRO A 221 21.42 -3.18 -6.69
N ILE A 222 20.26 -3.61 -6.18
CA ILE A 222 19.56 -3.04 -5.03
C ILE A 222 20.42 -3.09 -3.78
N VAL A 223 20.94 -4.27 -3.45
CA VAL A 223 21.59 -4.48 -2.16
C VAL A 223 22.91 -3.71 -2.07
N TYR A 224 23.73 -3.74 -3.12
CA TYR A 224 25.02 -3.04 -3.12
C TYR A 224 24.85 -1.53 -3.25
N THR A 225 23.95 -1.04 -4.09
CA THR A 225 23.73 0.41 -4.23
C THR A 225 23.20 1.02 -2.95
N THR A 226 22.29 0.32 -2.26
CA THR A 226 21.79 0.73 -0.94
C THR A 226 22.95 0.85 0.05
N CYS A 227 23.83 -0.14 0.11
CA CYS A 227 24.99 -0.10 1.00
C CYS A 227 25.97 1.02 0.61
N TYR A 228 26.25 1.22 -0.67
CA TYR A 228 27.12 2.29 -1.14
C TYR A 228 26.58 3.68 -0.77
N TYR A 229 25.28 3.90 -0.99
CA TYR A 229 24.62 5.14 -0.62
C TYR A 229 24.69 5.37 0.91
N CYS A 230 24.38 4.34 1.69
CA CYS A 230 24.41 4.43 3.15
C CYS A 230 25.83 4.68 3.67
N PHE A 231 26.83 3.92 3.23
CA PHE A 231 28.19 4.01 3.75
C PHE A 231 28.93 5.23 3.23
N PHE A 232 28.93 5.52 1.94
CA PHE A 232 29.78 6.57 1.39
C PHE A 232 29.06 7.92 1.29
N THR A 233 27.80 7.93 0.87
CA THR A 233 27.06 9.19 0.67
C THR A 233 26.49 9.73 1.98
N ARG A 234 25.87 8.86 2.79
CA ARG A 234 25.18 9.26 4.02
C ARG A 234 26.10 9.25 5.24
N ALA A 235 26.74 8.13 5.51
CA ALA A 235 27.57 7.95 6.71
C ALA A 235 29.02 8.43 6.54
N ARG A 236 29.51 8.50 5.29
CA ARG A 236 30.92 8.80 4.95
C ARG A 236 31.91 7.91 5.70
N LEU A 237 31.57 6.62 5.82
CA LEU A 237 32.35 5.59 6.50
C LEU A 237 33.80 5.57 6.00
N GLN A 238 34.74 5.61 6.94
CA GLN A 238 36.17 5.56 6.67
C GLN A 238 36.75 4.17 6.97
N PRO A 239 37.88 3.82 6.34
CA PRO A 239 38.59 2.59 6.66
C PRO A 239 38.92 2.50 8.16
N ARG A 240 38.79 1.29 8.73
CA ARG A 240 39.06 0.99 10.16
C ARG A 240 38.09 1.60 11.18
N GLU A 241 36.99 2.20 10.73
CA GLU A 241 35.89 2.55 11.64
C GLU A 241 35.06 1.33 12.04
N SER A 242 34.26 1.46 13.10
CA SER A 242 33.33 0.42 13.54
C SER A 242 31.94 0.60 12.90
N VAL A 243 31.30 -0.49 12.49
CA VAL A 243 29.94 -0.50 11.92
C VAL A 243 29.08 -1.57 12.58
N LEU A 244 27.84 -1.21 12.94
CA LEU A 244 26.81 -2.14 13.38
C LEU A 244 25.82 -2.40 12.24
N ILE A 245 25.72 -3.65 11.81
CA ILE A 245 24.85 -4.11 10.72
C ILE A 245 23.73 -4.96 11.33
N HIS A 246 22.50 -4.49 11.21
CA HIS A 246 21.33 -5.28 11.59
C HIS A 246 20.92 -6.24 10.48
N SER A 247 20.36 -7.38 10.87
CA SER A 247 19.84 -8.42 9.98
C SER A 247 20.88 -8.88 8.95
N GLY A 248 22.09 -9.25 9.41
CA GLY A 248 23.22 -9.61 8.57
C GLY A 248 23.00 -10.82 7.65
N THR A 249 21.97 -11.62 7.92
CA THR A 249 21.52 -12.76 7.09
C THR A 249 20.74 -12.33 5.85
N GLY A 250 20.21 -11.10 5.80
CA GLY A 250 19.49 -10.56 4.65
C GLY A 250 20.42 -10.09 3.53
N GLY A 251 19.88 -9.89 2.32
CA GLY A 251 20.68 -9.49 1.15
C GLY A 251 21.48 -8.20 1.34
N VAL A 252 20.86 -7.17 1.93
CA VAL A 252 21.54 -5.91 2.28
C VAL A 252 22.60 -6.15 3.36
N GLY A 253 22.30 -6.99 4.36
CA GLY A 253 23.24 -7.34 5.43
C GLY A 253 24.52 -7.99 4.89
N LEU A 254 24.38 -8.98 4.01
CA LEU A 254 25.50 -9.66 3.36
C LEU A 254 26.34 -8.69 2.50
N ALA A 255 25.70 -7.82 1.73
CA ALA A 255 26.39 -6.81 0.92
C ALA A 255 27.13 -5.79 1.81
N ALA A 256 26.50 -5.33 2.89
CA ALA A 256 27.10 -4.40 3.85
C ALA A 256 28.34 -5.01 4.52
N ILE A 257 28.26 -6.27 4.95
CA ILE A 257 29.39 -7.01 5.54
C ILE A 257 30.53 -7.11 4.51
N ASN A 258 30.22 -7.46 3.27
CA ASN A 258 31.22 -7.58 2.20
C ASN A 258 32.00 -6.26 1.99
N ILE A 259 31.28 -5.14 1.91
CA ILE A 259 31.89 -3.81 1.71
C ILE A 259 32.71 -3.40 2.95
N ALA A 260 32.16 -3.58 4.15
CA ALA A 260 32.83 -3.21 5.41
C ALA A 260 34.14 -4.00 5.61
N LEU A 261 34.15 -5.30 5.27
CA LEU A 261 35.37 -6.13 5.29
C LEU A 261 36.44 -5.56 4.35
N ARG A 262 36.05 -5.10 3.16
CA ARG A 262 36.99 -4.52 2.18
C ARG A 262 37.59 -3.19 2.65
N LEU A 263 36.90 -2.46 3.52
CA LEU A 263 37.39 -1.23 4.16
C LEU A 263 38.19 -1.49 5.45
N ASN A 264 38.36 -2.75 5.86
CA ASN A 264 38.99 -3.15 7.12
C ASN A 264 38.28 -2.53 8.35
N CYS A 265 36.96 -2.36 8.30
CA CYS A 265 36.16 -1.89 9.42
C CYS A 265 36.03 -2.97 10.51
N GLU A 266 35.77 -2.55 11.75
CA GLU A 266 35.31 -3.45 12.81
C GLU A 266 33.80 -3.66 12.68
N ILE A 267 33.36 -4.91 12.60
CA ILE A 267 31.97 -5.24 12.20
C ILE A 267 31.24 -5.90 13.38
N PHE A 268 30.12 -5.29 13.78
CA PHE A 268 29.14 -5.88 14.68
C PHE A 268 27.90 -6.26 13.89
N VAL A 269 27.36 -7.47 14.08
CA VAL A 269 26.19 -7.95 13.32
C VAL A 269 25.14 -8.51 14.25
N THR A 270 23.86 -8.21 13.97
CA THR A 270 22.73 -8.97 14.51
C THR A 270 22.12 -9.84 13.41
N VAL A 271 21.67 -11.04 13.75
CA VAL A 271 21.07 -12.03 12.82
C VAL A 271 19.59 -12.25 13.09
#